data_AF-A0A291HQI6-F1
#
_entry.id   AF-A0A291HQI6-F1
#
_cell.length_a   1.000
_cell.length_b   1.000
_cell.length_c   1.000
_cell.angle_alpha   90.00
_cell.angle_beta   90.00
_cell.angle_gamma   90.00
#
_symmetry.space_group_name_H-M   'P 1'
#
loop_
_entity.id
_entity.type
_entity.pdbx_description
1 polymer ?
#
loop_
_entity_poly.entity_id
_entity_poly.type
_entity_poly.pdbx_seq_one_letter_code
_entity_poly.pdbx_strand_id
1 'polypeptide(L)' 'MQTHNLDTHLTRIFGEAAIAMAPDAKQSVIKKLDDFCPAANGAGRPELATEALRLKLDLVAELHQMGVAS' A
#
# COMPACT_ATOMS: atom_id res chain seq x y z
N MET A 1 1.44 -21.59 -9.19
CA MET A 1 1.68 -21.36 -7.74
C MET A 1 2.21 -19.94 -7.44
N GLN A 2 1.77 -18.88 -8.14
CA GLN A 2 2.26 -17.50 -7.91
C GLN A 2 1.27 -16.58 -7.20
N THR A 3 -0.03 -16.93 -7.16
CA THR A 3 -1.09 -16.07 -6.61
C THR A 3 -0.97 -15.87 -5.09
N HIS A 4 -0.72 -16.95 -4.32
CA HIS A 4 -0.58 -16.90 -2.86
C HIS A 4 0.51 -15.94 -2.35
N ASN A 5 1.49 -15.63 -3.18
CA ASN A 5 2.56 -14.71 -2.82
C ASN A 5 2.05 -13.26 -2.73
N LEU A 6 1.22 -12.83 -3.69
CA LEU A 6 0.72 -11.46 -3.74
C LEU A 6 -0.28 -11.14 -2.64
N ASP A 7 -1.20 -12.07 -2.33
CA ASP A 7 -2.15 -11.90 -1.23
C ASP A 7 -1.40 -11.77 0.12
N THR A 8 -0.38 -12.62 0.35
CA THR A 8 0.47 -12.56 1.55
C THR A 8 1.30 -11.28 1.59
N HIS A 9 1.82 -10.84 0.44
CA HIS A 9 2.60 -9.60 0.34
C HIS A 9 1.73 -8.38 0.67
N LEU A 10 0.53 -8.28 0.09
CA LEU A 10 -0.40 -7.19 0.38
C LEU A 10 -0.81 -7.18 1.86
N THR A 11 -1.10 -8.36 2.43
CA THR A 11 -1.41 -8.53 3.86
C THR A 11 -0.27 -8.00 4.74
N ARG A 12 0.99 -8.23 4.36
CA ARG A 12 2.15 -7.70 5.09
C ARG A 12 2.20 -6.18 5.03
N ILE A 13 1.97 -5.58 3.85
CA ILE A 13 1.94 -4.12 3.68
C ILE A 13 0.82 -3.52 4.55
N PHE A 14 -0.34 -4.17 4.62
CA PHE A 14 -1.45 -3.73 5.48
C PHE A 14 -1.08 -3.77 6.97
N GLY A 15 -0.39 -4.83 7.41
CA GLY A 15 0.12 -4.94 8.77
C GLY A 15 1.12 -3.83 9.12
N GLU A 16 1.99 -3.46 8.19
CA GLU A 16 2.91 -2.33 8.36
C GLU A 16 2.17 -0.98 8.39
N ALA A 17 1.17 -0.79 7.52
CA ALA A 17 0.34 0.41 7.50
C ALA A 17 -0.38 0.63 8.84
N ALA A 18 -0.92 -0.44 9.43
CA ALA A 18 -1.66 -0.39 10.70
C ALA A 18 -0.82 0.10 11.89
N ILE A 19 0.51 -0.08 11.85
CA ILE A 19 1.42 0.36 12.92
C ILE A 19 2.23 1.61 12.53
N ALA A 20 2.10 2.10 11.31
CA ALA A 20 2.82 3.27 10.81
C ALA A 20 2.22 4.56 11.36
N MET A 21 2.66 4.98 12.55
CA MET A 21 2.15 6.20 13.20
C MET A 21 2.85 7.48 12.73
N ALA A 22 4.14 7.40 12.41
CA ALA A 22 4.94 8.55 11.99
C ALA A 22 4.75 8.84 10.49
N PRO A 23 4.84 10.12 10.06
CA PRO A 23 4.72 10.50 8.65
C PRO A 23 5.69 9.73 7.73
N ASP A 24 6.96 9.61 8.12
CA ASP A 24 7.97 8.88 7.33
C ASP A 24 7.62 7.40 7.16
N ALA A 25 7.03 6.78 8.19
CA ALA A 25 6.59 5.39 8.12
C ALA A 25 5.41 5.25 7.14
N LYS A 26 4.44 6.17 7.17
CA LYS A 26 3.33 6.19 6.20
C LYS A 26 3.82 6.40 4.77
N GLN A 27 4.77 7.31 4.55
CA GLN A 27 5.42 7.51 3.25
C GLN A 27 6.16 6.26 2.76
N SER A 28 6.83 5.53 3.66
CA SER A 28 7.48 4.25 3.32
C SER A 28 6.46 3.20 2.86
N VAL A 29 5.31 3.11 3.53
CA VAL A 29 4.22 2.20 3.14
C VAL A 29 3.63 2.60 1.79
N ILE A 30 3.43 3.90 1.53
CA ILE A 30 2.97 4.40 0.22
C ILE A 30 3.89 3.95 -0.91
N LYS A 31 5.22 4.03 -0.73
CA LYS A 31 6.19 3.56 -1.74
C LYS A 31 6.04 2.06 -2.02
N LYS A 32 5.83 1.25 -0.99
CA LYS A 32 5.58 -0.20 -1.16
C LYS A 32 4.29 -0.47 -1.93
N LEU A 33 3.24 0.33 -1.71
CA LEU A 33 1.98 0.23 -2.45
C LEU A 33 2.15 0.64 -3.92
N ASP A 34 2.98 1.65 -4.20
CA ASP A 34 3.32 2.06 -5.57
C ASP A 34 4.07 0.99 -6.34
N ASP A 35 4.98 0.27 -5.69
CA ASP A 35 5.68 -0.88 -6.30
C ASP A 35 4.74 -2.10 -6.47
N PHE A 36 3.81 -2.30 -5.53
CA PHE A 36 2.88 -3.43 -5.56
C PHE A 36 1.84 -3.33 -6.67
N CYS A 37 1.26 -2.15 -6.91
CA CYS A 37 0.21 -1.94 -7.90
C CYS A 37 0.56 -2.48 -9.32
N PRO A 38 1.69 -2.11 -9.94
CA PRO A 38 2.06 -2.62 -11.26
C PRO A 38 2.40 -4.12 -11.22
N ALA A 39 2.97 -4.62 -10.13
CA ALA A 39 3.25 -6.04 -9.97
C ALA A 39 1.97 -6.89 -9.92
N ALA A 40 0.95 -6.43 -9.19
CA ALA A 40 -0.35 -7.09 -9.12
C ALA A 40 -1.09 -7.04 -10.47
N ASN A 41 -1.08 -5.90 -11.15
CA ASN A 41 -1.64 -5.78 -12.49
C ASN A 41 -0.92 -6.69 -13.51
N GLY A 42 0.41 -6.71 -13.50
CA GLY A 42 1.22 -7.57 -14.37
C GLY A 42 1.03 -9.06 -14.11
N ALA A 43 0.63 -9.43 -12.89
CA ALA A 43 0.29 -10.81 -12.52
C ALA A 43 -1.18 -11.17 -12.77
N GLY A 44 -1.98 -10.28 -13.40
CA GLY A 44 -3.41 -10.53 -13.67
C GLY A 44 -4.28 -10.51 -12.42
N ARG A 45 -3.89 -9.75 -11.39
CA ARG A 45 -4.61 -9.57 -10.11
C ARG A 45 -5.02 -8.10 -9.90
N PRO A 46 -5.82 -7.49 -10.79
CA PRO A 46 -6.21 -6.08 -10.69
C PRO A 46 -7.03 -5.74 -9.44
N GLU A 47 -7.70 -6.73 -8.85
CA GLU A 47 -8.40 -6.58 -7.57
C GLU A 47 -7.43 -6.26 -6.44
N LEU A 48 -6.25 -6.92 -6.40
CA LEU A 48 -5.23 -6.62 -5.40
C LEU A 48 -4.58 -5.25 -5.62
N ALA A 49 -4.39 -4.85 -6.88
CA ALA A 49 -3.93 -3.50 -7.21
C ALA A 49 -4.94 -2.43 -6.75
N THR A 50 -6.24 -2.72 -6.88
CA THR A 50 -7.30 -1.82 -6.43
C THR A 50 -7.30 -1.65 -4.90
N GLU A 51 -7.16 -2.76 -4.15
CA GLU A 51 -7.07 -2.68 -2.69
C GLU A 51 -5.79 -1.95 -2.23
N ALA A 52 -4.65 -2.18 -2.89
CA ALA A 52 -3.42 -1.44 -2.61
C ALA A 52 -3.58 0.07 -2.87
N LEU A 53 -4.26 0.44 -3.97
CA LEU A 53 -4.53 1.83 -4.31
C LEU A 53 -5.43 2.51 -3.28
N ARG A 54 -6.46 1.82 -2.77
CA ARG A 54 -7.32 2.37 -1.72
C ARG A 54 -6.54 2.71 -0.45
N LEU A 55 -5.75 1.77 0.05
CA LEU A 55 -4.92 2.00 1.23
C LEU A 55 -3.92 3.15 0.99
N LYS A 56 -3.36 3.27 -0.21
CA LYS A 56 -2.46 4.39 -0.55
C LYS A 56 -3.19 5.73 -0.39
N LEU A 57 -4.41 5.84 -0.92
CA LEU A 57 -5.19 7.07 -0.84
C LEU A 57 -5.55 7.42 0.60
N ASP A 58 -5.89 6.43 1.42
CA ASP A 58 -6.15 6.62 2.84
C ASP A 58 -4.91 7.18 3.56
N LEU A 59 -3.73 6.60 3.32
CA LEU A 59 -2.47 7.08 3.90
C LEU A 59 -2.06 8.48 3.42
N VAL A 60 -2.30 8.81 2.14
CA VAL A 60 -2.06 10.16 1.61
C VAL A 60 -3.00 11.17 2.29
N ALA A 61 -4.28 10.81 2.48
CA ALA A 61 -5.23 11.65 3.18
C ALA A 61 -4.82 11.87 4.64
N GLU A 62 -4.35 10.83 5.34
CA GLU A 62 -3.81 10.94 6.70
C GLU A 62 -2.60 11.87 6.76
N LEU A 63 -1.65 11.74 5.83
CA LEU A 63 -0.47 12.61 5.75
C LEU A 63 -0.86 14.08 5.53
N HIS A 64 -1.82 14.33 4.63
CA HIS A 64 -2.36 15.67 4.41
C HIS A 64 -3.01 16.25 5.68
N GLN A 65 -3.76 15.44 6.43
CA GLN A 65 -4.34 15.88 7.72
C GLN A 65 -3.28 16.18 8.78
N MET A 66 -2.12 15.51 8.72
CA MET A 66 -0.98 15.77 9.61
C MET A 66 -0.19 17.04 9.22
N GLY A 67 -0.58 17.73 8.14
CA GLY A 67 0.19 18.87 7.60
C GLY A 67 1.47 18.45 6.87
N VAL A 68 1.63 17.15 6.60
CA VAL A 68 2.70 16.60 5.78
C VAL A 68 2.14 16.42 4.37
N ALA A 69 2.01 17.54 3.65
CA ALA A 69 1.72 17.48 2.22
C ALA A 69 2.91 16.82 1.50
N SER A 70 2.58 15.97 0.53
CA SER A 70 3.55 15.22 -0.29
C SER A 70 4.57 16.13 -0.97
#